data_AF-A0A6C0K7Q7-F1
#
_entry.id   AF-A0A6C0K7Q7-F1
#
_cell.length_a   1.000
_cell.length_b   1.000
_cell.length_c   1.000
_cell.angle_alpha   90.00
_cell.angle_beta   90.00
_cell.angle_gamma   90.00
#
_symmetry.space_group_name_H-M   'P 1'
#
loop_
_entity.id
_entity.type
_entity.pdbx_description
1 polymer ?
#
loop_
_entity_poly.entity_id
_entity_poly.type
_entity_poly.pdbx_seq_one_letter_code
_entity_poly.pdbx_strand_id
1 'polypeptide(L)'
;MVKKYQIHDNFARPFEVTVDGKTVTIVKGKYNETKDTYEYTKELKVYTCDEIWIGKSSGPPHADHTKSQAKSFIGNSILLQISARRYVYIGDSIYEFDLEAGEKVEKYFSLIGNNDVPYPILRGSKNVYFMLDRKYITRDEFPDLYTDKEWENAYSTYYGVWDPVNHIKQGSFEKMAKKMKGIKTIAKREF
;
A
#
# COMPACT_ATOMS: atom_id res chain seq x y z
N MET A 1 12.21 -17.07 -10.28
CA MET A 1 11.69 -17.73 -9.05
C MET A 1 10.31 -17.16 -8.81
N VAL A 2 9.30 -18.02 -8.82
CA VAL A 2 7.90 -17.63 -8.56
C VAL A 2 7.73 -17.32 -7.08
N LYS A 3 7.14 -16.17 -6.77
CA LYS A 3 6.78 -15.79 -5.39
C LYS A 3 5.29 -15.54 -5.28
N LYS A 4 4.73 -15.87 -4.12
CA LYS A 4 3.30 -15.76 -3.85
C LYS A 4 3.09 -14.95 -2.58
N TYR A 5 2.14 -14.03 -2.61
CA TYR A 5 1.82 -13.11 -1.53
C TYR A 5 0.32 -13.12 -1.29
N GLN A 6 -0.09 -13.23 -0.03
CA GLN A 6 -1.48 -13.01 0.37
C GLN A 6 -1.59 -11.57 0.82
N ILE A 7 -2.53 -10.82 0.25
CA ILE A 7 -2.70 -9.40 0.50
C ILE A 7 -3.44 -9.20 1.81
N HIS A 8 -2.92 -8.35 2.69
CA HIS A 8 -3.47 -8.15 4.02
C HIS A 8 -4.55 -7.07 3.99
N ASP A 9 -5.61 -7.25 4.77
CA ASP A 9 -6.63 -6.22 4.95
C ASP A 9 -7.49 -6.51 6.19
N ASN A 10 -7.20 -5.86 7.31
CA ASN A 10 -8.02 -5.93 8.52
C ASN A 10 -8.32 -7.38 8.96
N PHE A 11 -7.27 -8.19 9.13
CA PHE A 11 -7.26 -9.65 9.35
C PHE A 11 -7.69 -10.53 8.16
N ALA A 12 -8.25 -9.97 7.10
CA ALA A 12 -8.62 -10.72 5.90
C ALA A 12 -7.43 -10.96 4.95
N ARG A 13 -7.58 -11.92 4.03
CA ARG A 13 -6.69 -12.15 2.89
C ARG A 13 -7.48 -12.19 1.56
N PRO A 14 -8.08 -11.06 1.14
CA PRO A 14 -9.03 -11.05 0.02
C PRO A 14 -8.40 -11.38 -1.34
N PHE A 15 -7.08 -11.23 -1.48
CA PHE A 15 -6.38 -11.44 -2.74
C PHE A 15 -5.09 -12.23 -2.54
N GLU A 16 -4.74 -13.04 -3.53
CA GLU A 16 -3.43 -13.65 -3.66
C GLU A 16 -2.77 -13.14 -4.93
N VAL A 17 -1.49 -12.80 -4.83
CA VAL A 17 -0.69 -12.29 -5.94
C VAL A 17 0.49 -13.22 -6.17
N THR A 18 0.62 -13.70 -7.40
CA THR A 18 1.79 -14.47 -7.85
C THR A 18 2.65 -13.58 -8.73
N VAL A 19 3.94 -13.49 -8.40
CA VAL A 19 4.96 -12.76 -9.16
C VAL A 19 5.92 -13.76 -9.77
N ASP A 20 5.95 -13.81 -11.10
CA ASP A 20 6.89 -14.61 -11.88
C ASP A 20 7.66 -13.72 -12.87
N GLY A 21 8.86 -13.31 -12.48
CA GLY A 21 9.62 -12.31 -13.21
C GLY A 21 8.87 -10.98 -13.29
N LYS A 22 8.51 -10.57 -14.50
CA LYS A 22 7.71 -9.36 -14.77
C LYS A 22 6.21 -9.61 -14.87
N THR A 23 5.79 -10.87 -14.80
CA THR A 23 4.37 -11.26 -14.87
C THR A 23 3.79 -11.32 -13.47
N VAL A 24 2.66 -10.64 -13.28
CA VAL A 24 1.92 -10.61 -12.02
C VAL A 24 0.49 -11.08 -12.25
N THR A 25 0.12 -12.17 -11.60
CA THR A 25 -1.24 -12.72 -11.62
C THR A 25 -1.93 -12.43 -10.31
N ILE A 26 -3.16 -11.91 -10.38
CA ILE A 26 -3.97 -11.57 -9.22
C ILE A 26 -5.20 -12.46 -9.18
N VAL A 27 -5.40 -13.15 -8.06
CA VAL A 27 -6.51 -14.07 -7.83
C VAL A 27 -7.32 -13.57 -6.64
N LYS A 28 -8.65 -13.53 -6.78
CA LYS A 28 -9.56 -13.22 -5.67
C LYS A 28 -9.78 -14.46 -4.81
N GLY A 29 -9.66 -14.27 -3.50
CA GLY A 29 -10.00 -15.26 -2.50
C GLY A 29 -11.48 -15.23 -2.16
N LYS A 30 -12.05 -16.40 -1.88
CA LYS A 30 -13.33 -16.53 -1.19
C LYS A 30 -13.08 -17.14 0.18
N TYR A 31 -13.62 -16.54 1.23
CA TYR A 31 -13.50 -17.09 2.57
C TYR A 31 -14.33 -18.38 2.69
N ASN A 32 -13.72 -19.41 3.24
CA ASN A 32 -14.34 -20.68 3.58
C ASN A 32 -14.48 -20.77 5.10
N GLU A 33 -15.68 -20.48 5.61
CA GLU A 33 -15.98 -20.49 7.05
C GLU A 33 -15.72 -21.86 7.70
N THR A 34 -15.95 -22.96 6.98
CA THR A 34 -15.73 -24.31 7.51
C THR A 34 -14.26 -24.63 7.72
N LYS A 35 -13.38 -24.07 6.87
CA LYS A 35 -11.93 -24.30 6.92
C LYS A 35 -11.16 -23.16 7.58
N ASP A 36 -11.83 -22.08 7.94
CA ASP A 36 -11.22 -20.87 8.50
C ASP A 36 -10.09 -20.32 7.62
N THR A 37 -10.28 -20.31 6.29
CA THR A 37 -9.24 -19.93 5.33
C THR A 37 -9.79 -19.41 4.00
N TYR A 38 -8.93 -18.77 3.20
CA TYR A 38 -9.27 -18.29 1.86
C TYR A 38 -8.93 -19.33 0.79
N GLU A 39 -9.86 -19.52 -0.14
CA GLU A 39 -9.65 -20.30 -1.36
C GLU A 39 -9.54 -19.35 -2.57
N TYR A 40 -8.38 -19.37 -3.25
CA TYR A 40 -8.07 -18.46 -4.36
C TYR A 40 -8.28 -19.15 -5.71
N THR A 41 -9.48 -19.01 -6.27
CA THR A 41 -9.88 -19.73 -7.50
C THR A 41 -10.28 -18.82 -8.65
N LYS A 42 -10.53 -17.53 -8.39
CA LYS A 42 -11.01 -16.59 -9.40
C LYS A 42 -9.89 -15.64 -9.83
N GLU A 43 -9.26 -15.93 -10.96
CA GLU A 43 -8.33 -14.98 -11.58
C GLU A 43 -9.06 -13.67 -11.91
N LEU A 44 -8.48 -12.56 -11.48
CA LEU A 44 -9.01 -11.22 -11.77
C LEU A 44 -8.28 -10.59 -12.94
N LYS A 45 -6.95 -10.67 -12.93
CA LYS A 45 -6.11 -9.96 -13.89
C LYS A 45 -4.69 -10.52 -13.91
N VAL A 46 -4.07 -10.43 -15.08
CA VAL A 46 -2.64 -10.64 -15.30
C VAL A 46 -2.04 -9.37 -15.88
N TYR A 47 -0.88 -8.96 -15.37
CA TYR A 47 -0.11 -7.82 -15.86
C TYR A 47 1.31 -8.24 -16.21
N THR A 48 1.84 -7.68 -17.28
CA THR A 48 3.29 -7.56 -17.48
C THR A 48 3.73 -6.20 -16.97
N CYS A 49 4.72 -6.18 -16.09
CA CYS A 49 5.11 -5.00 -15.34
C CYS A 49 6.52 -4.54 -15.71
N ASP A 50 6.73 -3.22 -15.71
CA ASP A 50 8.07 -2.64 -15.83
C ASP A 50 8.82 -2.83 -14.50
N GLU A 51 8.15 -2.48 -13.41
CA GLU A 51 8.65 -2.51 -12.03
C GLU A 51 7.57 -3.05 -11.08
N ILE A 52 8.03 -3.69 -9.99
CA ILE A 52 7.17 -4.33 -8.98
C ILE A 52 7.70 -3.98 -7.59
N TRP A 53 6.89 -3.29 -6.79
CA TRP A 53 7.21 -2.99 -5.40
C TRP A 53 6.39 -3.86 -4.46
N ILE A 54 7.10 -4.73 -3.74
CA ILE A 54 6.51 -5.60 -2.71
C ILE A 54 6.48 -4.82 -1.40
N GLY A 55 5.27 -4.54 -0.90
CA GLY A 55 5.06 -3.92 0.40
C GLY A 55 5.63 -4.77 1.53
N LYS A 56 6.11 -4.11 2.57
CA LYS A 56 6.62 -4.74 3.78
C LYS A 56 6.50 -3.75 4.93
N SER A 57 6.38 -4.28 6.13
CA SER A 57 6.36 -3.47 7.34
C SER A 57 7.57 -3.78 8.23
N SER A 58 8.38 -2.77 8.52
CA SER A 58 9.68 -2.94 9.19
C SER A 58 9.60 -3.33 10.67
N GLY A 59 8.46 -3.08 11.33
CA GLY A 59 8.24 -3.36 12.74
C GLY A 59 8.26 -2.09 13.61
N PRO A 60 8.61 -2.19 14.91
CA PRO A 60 8.47 -1.10 15.87
C PRO A 60 9.28 0.18 15.54
N PRO A 61 8.83 1.38 16.00
CA PRO A 61 7.82 1.58 17.03
C PRO A 61 6.41 1.83 16.49
N HIS A 62 6.25 1.98 15.17
CA HIS A 62 4.97 2.40 14.59
C HIS A 62 4.09 1.23 14.13
N ALA A 63 4.66 0.02 13.97
CA ALA A 63 3.92 -1.15 13.55
C ALA A 63 3.26 -1.88 14.73
N ASP A 64 2.11 -2.51 14.48
CA ASP A 64 1.41 -3.37 15.45
C ASP A 64 1.98 -4.81 15.51
N HIS A 65 3.29 -4.94 15.32
CA HIS A 65 3.98 -6.22 15.41
C HIS A 65 5.44 -6.05 15.81
N THR A 66 5.98 -7.14 16.34
CA THR A 66 7.39 -7.21 16.72
C THR A 66 8.31 -7.34 15.50
N LYS A 67 9.58 -6.98 15.66
CA LYS A 67 10.59 -7.14 14.60
C LYS A 67 10.72 -8.58 14.09
N SER A 68 10.50 -9.58 14.93
CA SER A 68 10.55 -11.00 14.53
C SER A 68 9.37 -11.39 13.64
N GLN A 69 8.21 -10.78 13.82
CA GLN A 69 7.01 -11.01 13.01
C GLN A 69 7.03 -10.29 11.66
N ALA A 70 7.92 -9.29 11.46
CA ALA A 70 7.97 -8.45 10.25
C ALA A 70 8.03 -9.26 8.94
N LYS A 71 8.65 -10.44 8.95
CA LYS A 71 8.74 -11.33 7.79
C LYS A 71 7.37 -11.85 7.31
N SER A 72 6.40 -11.98 8.21
CA SER A 72 5.04 -12.44 7.90
C SER A 72 4.19 -11.39 7.18
N PHE A 73 4.68 -10.15 7.09
CA PHE A 73 3.98 -9.03 6.46
C PHE A 73 4.63 -8.59 5.15
N ILE A 74 5.54 -9.40 4.59
CA ILE A 74 6.09 -9.15 3.25
C ILE A 74 5.02 -9.51 2.23
N GLY A 75 4.73 -8.55 1.34
CA GLY A 75 3.65 -8.64 0.36
C GLY A 75 2.28 -8.27 0.92
N ASN A 76 2.23 -7.55 2.04
CA ASN A 76 0.98 -7.08 2.63
C ASN A 76 0.15 -6.18 1.68
N SER A 77 0.84 -5.42 0.82
CA SER A 77 0.30 -4.73 -0.34
C SER A 77 1.34 -4.75 -1.46
N ILE A 78 0.94 -4.47 -2.70
CA ILE A 78 1.83 -4.45 -3.86
C ILE A 78 1.49 -3.26 -4.76
N LEU A 79 2.53 -2.60 -5.28
CA LEU A 79 2.42 -1.60 -6.34
C LEU A 79 3.09 -2.13 -7.60
N LEU A 80 2.41 -1.98 -8.74
CA LEU A 80 2.91 -2.36 -10.06
C LEU A 80 3.04 -1.12 -10.93
N GLN A 81 4.11 -1.02 -11.70
CA GLN A 81 4.18 -0.14 -12.86
C GLN A 81 3.86 -0.95 -14.12
N ILE A 82 2.77 -0.61 -14.81
CA ILE A 82 2.32 -1.34 -16.02
C ILE A 82 2.50 -0.53 -17.30
N SER A 83 2.84 0.75 -17.18
CA SER A 83 3.46 1.56 -18.23
C SER A 83 4.12 2.79 -17.60
N ALA A 84 4.75 3.64 -18.41
CA ALA A 84 5.50 4.82 -17.97
C ALA A 84 4.81 5.65 -16.85
N ARG A 85 3.49 5.84 -16.92
CA ARG A 85 2.72 6.62 -15.93
C ARG A 85 1.57 5.86 -15.28
N ARG A 86 1.32 4.62 -15.69
CA ARG A 86 0.16 3.83 -15.24
C ARG A 86 0.60 2.80 -14.22
N TYR A 87 -0.07 2.82 -13.08
CA TYR A 87 0.24 1.96 -11.94
C TYR A 87 -0.98 1.19 -11.49
N VAL A 88 -0.74 0.06 -10.83
CA VAL A 88 -1.77 -0.75 -10.17
C VAL A 88 -1.42 -0.85 -8.70
N TYR A 89 -2.32 -0.41 -7.84
CA TYR A 89 -2.25 -0.71 -6.42
C TYR A 89 -3.07 -1.96 -6.11
N ILE A 90 -2.51 -2.83 -5.28
CA ILE A 90 -3.12 -4.08 -4.80
C ILE A 90 -3.03 -4.10 -3.27
N GLY A 91 -4.16 -3.87 -2.61
CA GLY A 91 -4.30 -3.89 -1.14
C GLY A 91 -5.73 -4.21 -0.72
N ASP A 92 -6.35 -3.37 0.12
CA ASP A 92 -7.79 -3.40 0.49
C ASP A 92 -8.73 -3.42 -0.74
N SER A 93 -8.24 -2.85 -1.83
CA SER A 93 -8.85 -2.86 -3.15
C SER A 93 -7.78 -2.91 -4.23
N ILE A 94 -8.19 -3.25 -5.44
CA ILE A 94 -7.33 -3.25 -6.62
C ILE A 94 -7.80 -2.14 -7.54
N TYR A 95 -6.92 -1.19 -7.84
CA TYR A 95 -7.22 -0.14 -8.80
C TYR A 95 -5.99 0.29 -9.58
N GLU A 96 -6.24 0.75 -10.79
CA GLU A 96 -5.26 1.42 -11.61
C GLU A 96 -5.35 2.94 -11.41
N PHE A 97 -4.23 3.66 -11.53
CA PHE A 97 -4.16 5.11 -11.46
C PHE A 97 -2.96 5.66 -12.24
N ASP A 98 -2.94 6.97 -12.45
CA ASP A 98 -1.84 7.66 -13.11
C ASP A 98 -1.05 8.52 -12.12
N LEU A 99 0.28 8.46 -12.21
CA LEU A 99 1.13 9.46 -11.58
C LEU A 99 1.14 10.77 -12.37
N GLU A 100 1.41 11.87 -11.67
CA GLU A 100 1.60 13.18 -12.30
C GLU A 100 2.79 13.16 -13.28
N ALA A 101 2.75 14.05 -14.28
CA ALA A 101 3.79 14.11 -15.29
C ALA A 101 5.16 14.47 -14.66
N GLY A 102 6.19 13.70 -15.02
CA GLY A 102 7.53 13.88 -14.49
C GLY A 102 7.71 13.43 -13.03
N GLU A 103 6.73 12.71 -12.46
CA GLU A 103 6.89 12.01 -11.19
C GLU A 103 7.82 10.80 -11.37
N LYS A 104 8.76 10.63 -10.44
CA LYS A 104 9.57 9.41 -10.32
C LYS A 104 9.27 8.73 -9.00
N VAL A 105 9.13 7.41 -9.03
CA VAL A 105 9.02 6.59 -7.82
C VAL A 105 10.37 6.53 -7.13
N GLU A 106 10.44 6.98 -5.88
CA GLU A 106 11.65 6.84 -5.07
C GLU A 106 11.57 5.62 -4.16
N LYS A 107 10.41 5.43 -3.51
CA LYS A 107 10.23 4.34 -2.54
C LYS A 107 8.77 4.01 -2.29
N TYR A 108 8.52 2.74 -2.03
CA TYR A 108 7.22 2.22 -1.61
C TYR A 108 7.33 1.65 -0.19
N PHE A 109 6.37 2.04 0.65
CA PHE A 109 6.24 1.62 2.04
C PHE A 109 4.87 0.99 2.24
N SER A 110 4.74 0.10 3.22
CA SER A 110 3.45 -0.48 3.59
C SER A 110 3.52 -0.97 5.03
N LEU A 111 3.44 -0.02 5.98
CA LEU A 111 3.39 -0.31 7.41
C LEU A 111 2.14 -1.16 7.72
N ILE A 112 2.22 -2.10 8.65
CA ILE A 112 1.04 -2.72 9.26
C ILE A 112 0.76 -2.00 10.57
N GLY A 113 -0.39 -1.33 10.64
CA GLY A 113 -0.92 -0.80 11.88
C GLY A 113 -1.89 -1.78 12.53
N ASN A 114 -2.68 -1.24 13.46
CA ASN A 114 -3.63 -2.02 14.24
C ASN A 114 -4.54 -2.90 13.37
N ASN A 115 -4.83 -4.09 13.88
CA ASN A 115 -5.73 -5.06 13.26
C ASN A 115 -5.26 -5.58 11.90
N ASP A 116 -3.94 -5.65 11.66
CA ASP A 116 -3.40 -6.15 10.39
C ASP A 116 -3.84 -5.31 9.17
N VAL A 117 -3.95 -3.99 9.38
CA VAL A 117 -4.30 -3.02 8.32
C VAL A 117 -3.02 -2.46 7.71
N PRO A 118 -2.79 -2.63 6.39
CA PRO A 118 -1.69 -1.97 5.71
C PRO A 118 -1.93 -0.47 5.53
N TYR A 119 -0.86 0.32 5.63
CA TYR A 119 -0.81 1.75 5.37
C TYR A 119 0.19 2.04 4.22
N PRO A 120 -0.17 1.71 2.97
CA PRO A 120 0.74 1.82 1.84
C PRO A 120 0.93 3.25 1.34
N ILE A 121 2.19 3.63 1.18
CA ILE A 121 2.62 4.96 0.75
C ILE A 121 3.62 4.82 -0.38
N LEU A 122 3.41 5.59 -1.44
CA LEU A 122 4.40 5.79 -2.48
C LEU A 122 5.01 7.18 -2.32
N ARG A 123 6.30 7.22 -1.97
CA ARG A 123 7.11 8.45 -1.97
C ARG A 123 7.63 8.67 -3.38
N GLY A 124 7.07 9.68 -4.04
CA GLY A 124 7.56 10.20 -5.30
C GLY A 124 8.55 11.34 -5.12
N SER A 125 9.19 11.72 -6.22
CA SER A 125 10.06 12.90 -6.33
C SER A 125 9.37 14.22 -5.94
N LYS A 126 8.08 14.38 -6.22
CA LYS A 126 7.31 15.64 -6.05
C LYS A 126 6.09 15.48 -5.15
N ASN A 127 5.49 14.28 -5.14
CA ASN A 127 4.27 14.01 -4.39
C ASN A 127 4.40 12.73 -3.56
N VAL A 128 3.59 12.67 -2.51
CA VAL A 128 3.39 11.50 -1.64
C VAL A 128 1.99 10.99 -1.88
N TYR A 129 1.85 9.70 -2.20
CA TYR A 129 0.59 9.07 -2.57
C TYR A 129 0.14 8.11 -1.47
N PHE A 130 -1.08 8.34 -0.98
CA PHE A 130 -1.74 7.62 0.11
C PHE A 130 -2.79 6.69 -0.49
N MET A 131 -2.46 5.40 -0.55
CA MET A 131 -3.19 4.44 -1.40
C MET A 131 -4.57 4.06 -0.84
N LEU A 132 -4.76 4.07 0.48
CA LEU A 132 -6.07 3.80 1.10
C LEU A 132 -7.09 4.89 0.72
N ASP A 133 -6.61 6.14 0.68
CA ASP A 133 -7.43 7.32 0.43
C ASP A 133 -7.56 7.64 -1.06
N ARG A 134 -6.73 7.02 -1.90
CA ARG A 134 -6.60 7.28 -3.34
C ARG A 134 -6.31 8.76 -3.61
N LYS A 135 -5.47 9.33 -2.75
CA LYS A 135 -5.10 10.74 -2.76
C LYS A 135 -3.58 10.91 -2.76
N TYR A 136 -3.15 12.10 -3.13
CA TYR A 136 -1.76 12.52 -3.02
C TYR A 136 -1.66 13.97 -2.57
N ILE A 137 -0.48 14.33 -2.08
CA ILE A 137 -0.15 15.66 -1.57
C ILE A 137 1.29 15.97 -1.98
N THR A 138 1.62 17.26 -2.12
CA THR A 138 2.99 17.64 -2.47
C THR A 138 3.93 17.25 -1.35
N ARG A 139 5.12 16.79 -1.72
CA ARG A 139 6.13 16.33 -0.76
C ARG A 139 6.60 17.44 0.18
N ASP A 140 6.52 18.69 -0.27
CA ASP A 140 6.95 19.86 0.51
C ASP A 140 6.13 20.05 1.81
N GLU A 141 4.97 19.40 1.92
CA GLU A 141 4.16 19.39 3.16
C GLU A 141 4.71 18.45 4.25
N PHE A 142 5.76 17.67 3.93
CA PHE A 142 6.42 16.76 4.86
C PHE A 142 7.90 17.15 5.04
N PRO A 143 8.19 18.39 5.47
CA PRO A 143 9.57 18.87 5.58
C PRO A 143 10.37 18.07 6.60
N ASP A 144 9.70 17.48 7.60
CA ASP A 144 10.33 16.83 8.75
C ASP A 144 10.50 15.31 8.62
N LEU A 145 10.15 14.71 7.48
CA LEU A 145 10.36 13.28 7.24
C LEU A 145 11.68 13.04 6.51
N TYR A 146 12.72 12.64 7.24
CA TYR A 146 14.08 12.51 6.70
C TYR A 146 14.49 11.05 6.49
N THR A 147 13.97 10.15 7.31
CA THR A 147 14.34 8.73 7.34
C THR A 147 13.24 7.84 6.76
N ASP A 148 13.62 6.69 6.23
CA ASP A 148 12.66 5.70 5.74
C ASP A 148 11.63 5.27 6.80
N LYS A 149 12.04 5.30 8.08
CA LYS A 149 11.20 4.91 9.20
C LYS A 149 10.09 5.92 9.48
N GLU A 150 10.43 7.21 9.38
CA GLU A 150 9.46 8.31 9.47
C GLU A 150 8.50 8.27 8.28
N TRP A 151 9.03 8.04 7.07
CA TRP A 151 8.23 7.90 5.85
C TRP A 151 7.27 6.72 5.88
N GLU A 152 7.68 5.58 6.44
CA GLU A 152 6.82 4.40 6.59
C GLU A 152 5.59 4.71 7.48
N ASN A 153 5.70 5.69 8.40
CA ASN A 153 4.62 6.16 9.26
C ASN A 153 3.98 7.49 8.78
N ALA A 154 4.21 7.93 7.53
CA ALA A 154 3.71 9.24 7.08
C ALA A 154 2.17 9.37 7.10
N TYR A 155 1.45 8.25 7.19
CA TYR A 155 0.01 8.23 7.46
C TYR A 155 -0.38 8.88 8.80
N SER A 156 0.47 8.83 9.83
CA SER A 156 0.20 9.51 11.10
C SER A 156 0.16 11.03 10.93
N THR A 157 1.11 11.58 10.16
CA THR A 157 1.14 13.01 9.81
C THR A 157 -0.06 13.36 8.92
N TYR A 158 -0.36 12.53 7.92
CA TYR A 158 -1.47 12.76 7.00
C TYR A 158 -2.83 12.88 7.71
N TYR A 159 -3.13 11.98 8.65
CA TYR A 159 -4.38 12.02 9.43
C TYR A 159 -4.36 13.01 10.62
N GLY A 160 -3.23 13.70 10.87
CA GLY A 160 -3.11 14.63 12.00
C GLY A 160 -3.11 13.93 13.36
N VAL A 161 -2.43 12.78 13.46
CA VAL A 161 -2.22 12.07 14.72
C VAL A 161 -1.15 12.79 15.54
N TRP A 162 -1.34 12.78 16.85
CA TRP A 162 -0.57 13.47 17.89
C TRP A 162 0.95 13.45 17.67
N ASP A 163 1.57 14.64 17.69
CA ASP A 163 3.02 14.80 17.74
C ASP A 163 3.52 14.41 19.15
N PRO A 164 4.32 13.33 19.27
CA PRO A 164 4.78 12.85 20.57
C PRO A 164 5.89 13.71 21.18
N VAL A 165 6.53 14.56 20.39
CA VAL A 165 7.64 15.42 20.82
C VAL A 165 7.12 16.76 21.29
N ASN A 166 6.18 17.35 20.54
CA ASN A 166 5.66 18.68 20.83
C ASN A 166 4.28 18.67 21.51
N HIS A 167 3.65 17.50 21.70
CA HIS A 167 2.32 17.36 22.30
C HIS A 167 1.20 18.15 21.59
N ILE A 168 1.39 18.50 20.30
CA ILE A 168 0.43 19.29 19.52
C ILE A 168 -0.26 18.38 18.50
N LYS A 169 -1.59 18.53 18.38
CA LYS A 169 -2.33 17.94 17.26
C LYS A 169 -2.06 18.79 16.02
N GLN A 170 -1.15 18.36 15.15
CA GLN A 170 -1.06 18.96 13.82
C GLN A 170 -2.40 18.77 13.10
N GLY A 171 -2.83 19.78 12.34
CA GLY A 171 -4.03 19.65 11.52
C GLY A 171 -3.86 18.53 10.50
N SER A 172 -4.92 17.77 10.24
CA SER A 172 -4.92 16.74 9.19
C SER A 172 -4.67 17.36 7.81
N PHE A 173 -3.82 16.72 7.02
CA PHE A 173 -3.52 17.11 5.63
C PHE A 173 -4.57 16.62 4.63
N GLU A 174 -5.61 15.91 5.08
CA GLU A 174 -6.67 15.37 4.21
C GLU A 174 -7.38 16.45 3.37
N LYS A 175 -7.45 17.69 3.87
CA LYS A 175 -8.05 18.84 3.17
C LYS A 175 -7.16 19.39 2.05
N MET A 176 -5.84 19.21 2.15
CA MET A 176 -4.86 19.64 1.15
C MET A 176 -4.64 18.59 0.07
N ALA A 177 -5.01 17.35 0.36
CA ALA A 177 -4.78 16.21 -0.50
C ALA A 177 -5.71 16.20 -1.73
N LYS A 178 -5.12 15.94 -2.88
CA LYS A 178 -5.78 15.87 -4.19
C LYS A 178 -6.11 14.42 -4.53
N LYS A 179 -7.21 14.19 -5.25
CA LYS A 179 -7.55 12.85 -5.76
C LYS A 179 -6.53 12.42 -6.82
N MET A 180 -6.12 11.15 -6.80
CA MET A 180 -5.29 10.59 -7.87
C MET A 180 -6.05 10.62 -9.21
N LYS A 181 -5.32 10.77 -10.31
CA LYS A 181 -5.89 10.82 -11.66
C LYS A 181 -6.05 9.42 -12.25
N GLY A 182 -6.97 9.29 -13.20
CA GLY A 182 -7.15 8.07 -13.98
C GLY A 182 -7.60 6.84 -13.18
N ILE A 183 -8.17 7.04 -11.98
CA ILE A 183 -8.56 5.93 -11.11
C ILE A 183 -9.57 5.02 -11.83
N LYS A 184 -9.22 3.74 -11.93
CA LYS A 184 -10.11 2.67 -12.40
C LYS A 184 -10.08 1.52 -11.40
N THR A 185 -11.17 1.30 -10.69
CA THR A 185 -11.27 0.16 -9.76
C THR A 185 -11.46 -1.14 -10.54
N ILE A 186 -10.64 -2.14 -10.23
CA ILE A 186 -10.67 -3.49 -10.81
C ILE A 186 -11.46 -4.43 -9.90
N ALA A 187 -11.19 -4.38 -8.60
CA ALA A 187 -11.89 -5.16 -7.60
C ALA A 187 -11.86 -4.46 -6.24
N LYS A 188 -12.85 -4.78 -5.41
CA LYS A 188 -12.87 -4.45 -3.98
C LYS A 188 -12.96 -5.74 -3.18
N ARG A 189 -12.58 -5.69 -1.90
CA ARG A 189 -12.97 -6.73 -0.94
C ARG A 189 -14.48 -6.91 -0.93
N GLU A 190 -14.92 -8.14 -0.73
CA GLU A 190 -16.31 -8.45 -0.38
C GLU A 190 -16.34 -8.69 1.14
N PHE A 191 -17.39 -8.20 1.78
CA PHE A 191 -17.65 -8.42 3.21
C PHE A 191 -18.52 -9.66 3.38
#